data_AF-A0A1V5WTI3-F1
#
_entry.id   AF-A0A1V5WTI3-F1
#
_cell.length_a   1.000
_cell.length_b   1.000
_cell.length_c   1.000
_cell.angle_alpha   90.00
_cell.angle_beta   90.00
_cell.angle_gamma   90.00
#
_symmetry.space_group_name_H-M   'P 1'
#
loop_
_entity.id
_entity.type
_entity.pdbx_description
1 polymer ?
#
loop_
_entity_poly.entity_id
_entity_poly.type
_entity_poly.pdbx_seq_one_letter_code
_entity_poly.pdbx_strand_id
1 'polypeptide(L)'
;MLDARTYKELANLEEKCWEVAEEKGWHDKHRSFGDLIALCHSELSEALEEFRKHGLDPEFMMYTYASNMEKPEGIAVELADLLIRIFDMSRELNIPIFSALDWKMDYNKTREYRHGNKTL
;
A
#
# COMPACT_ATOMS: atom_id res chain seq x y z
N MET A 1 15.36 -6.11 -12.71
CA MET A 1 16.14 -6.37 -11.48
C MET A 1 16.39 -5.08 -10.72
N LEU A 2 15.64 -4.90 -9.63
CA LEU A 2 15.91 -3.93 -8.57
C LEU A 2 17.38 -4.07 -8.15
N ASP A 3 18.09 -2.95 -8.05
CA ASP A 3 19.45 -3.00 -7.53
C ASP A 3 19.44 -3.31 -6.02
N ALA A 4 20.59 -3.79 -5.53
CA ALA A 4 20.74 -4.26 -4.16
C ALA A 4 20.43 -3.18 -3.11
N ARG A 5 20.67 -1.91 -3.42
CA ARG A 5 20.39 -0.80 -2.50
C ARG A 5 18.88 -0.58 -2.40
N THR A 6 18.19 -0.46 -3.53
CA THR A 6 16.73 -0.28 -3.55
C THR A 6 16.01 -1.46 -2.90
N TYR A 7 16.46 -2.70 -3.17
CA TYR A 7 15.88 -3.88 -2.50
C TYR A 7 16.01 -3.77 -0.97
N LYS A 8 17.19 -3.38 -0.47
CA LYS A 8 17.41 -3.22 0.97
C LYS A 8 16.55 -2.11 1.57
N GLU A 9 16.40 -0.98 0.89
CA GLU A 9 15.57 0.13 1.35
C GLU A 9 14.08 -0.28 1.45
N LEU A 10 13.59 -1.04 0.46
CA LEU A 10 12.22 -1.58 0.46
C LEU A 10 12.01 -2.64 1.55
N ALA A 11 12.96 -3.57 1.73
CA ALA A 11 12.89 -4.58 2.78
C ALA A 11 12.88 -3.94 4.18
N ASN A 12 13.67 -2.90 4.40
CA ASN A 12 13.66 -2.16 5.66
C ASN A 12 12.33 -1.42 5.89
N LEU A 13 11.67 -0.95 4.83
CA LEU A 13 10.36 -0.31 4.95
C LEU A 13 9.28 -1.33 5.29
N GLU A 14 9.31 -2.50 4.64
CA GLU A 14 8.41 -3.62 4.95
C GLU A 14 8.55 -4.07 6.40
N GLU A 15 9.79 -4.24 6.88
CA GLU A 15 10.08 -4.59 8.26
C GLU A 15 9.48 -3.57 9.24
N LYS A 16 9.67 -2.27 9.00
CA LYS A 16 9.09 -1.22 9.86
C LYS A 16 7.57 -1.24 9.90
N CYS A 17 6.91 -1.49 8.76
CA CYS A 17 5.45 -1.59 8.72
C CYS A 17 4.95 -2.73 9.60
N TRP A 18 5.62 -3.89 9.52
CA TRP A 18 5.31 -5.05 10.33
C TRP A 18 5.62 -4.82 11.82
N GLU A 19 6.78 -4.26 12.17
CA GLU A 19 7.18 -3.96 13.56
C GLU A 19 6.17 -3.04 14.25
N VAL A 20 5.73 -1.97 13.57
CA VAL A 20 4.72 -1.07 14.12
C VAL A 20 3.38 -1.78 14.31
N ALA A 21 3.02 -2.69 13.40
CA ALA A 21 1.79 -3.47 13.53
C ALA A 21 1.87 -4.43 14.74
N GLU A 22 3.01 -5.09 14.91
CA GLU A 22 3.29 -5.99 16.03
C GLU A 22 3.29 -5.26 17.37
N GLU A 23 3.96 -4.11 17.47
CA GLU A 23 3.97 -3.27 18.69
C GLU A 23 2.57 -2.81 19.13
N LYS A 24 1.63 -2.75 18.20
CA LYS A 24 0.23 -2.37 18.45
C LYS A 24 -0.69 -3.58 18.68
N GLY A 25 -0.15 -4.81 18.70
CA GLY A 25 -0.88 -6.05 18.96
C GLY A 25 -1.75 -6.50 17.79
N TRP A 26 -1.45 -6.06 16.57
CA TRP A 26 -2.25 -6.44 15.39
C TRP A 26 -2.04 -7.89 14.96
N HIS A 27 -0.95 -8.54 15.39
CA HIS A 27 -0.68 -9.96 15.12
C HIS A 27 -1.04 -10.90 16.28
N ASP A 28 -1.50 -10.37 17.42
CA ASP A 28 -1.95 -11.16 18.59
C ASP A 28 -3.08 -12.13 18.25
N LYS A 29 -3.87 -11.82 17.22
CA LYS A 29 -4.99 -12.63 16.75
C LYS A 29 -4.73 -13.12 15.34
N HIS A 30 -5.08 -14.37 15.09
CA HIS A 30 -5.07 -14.92 13.76
C HIS A 30 -6.05 -14.16 12.85
N ARG A 31 -5.53 -13.68 11.72
CA ARG A 31 -6.30 -13.15 10.58
C ARG A 31 -6.11 -14.10 9.41
N SER A 32 -7.20 -14.47 8.75
CA SER A 32 -7.11 -15.23 7.52
C SER A 32 -6.55 -14.36 6.39
N PHE A 33 -6.08 -14.99 5.31
CA PHE A 33 -5.69 -14.25 4.11
C PHE A 33 -6.84 -13.38 3.58
N GLY A 34 -8.09 -13.85 3.69
CA GLY A 34 -9.27 -13.09 3.29
C GLY A 34 -9.46 -11.82 4.13
N ASP A 35 -9.19 -11.88 5.43
CA ASP A 35 -9.28 -10.72 6.32
C ASP A 35 -8.23 -9.66 5.97
N LEU A 36 -7.00 -10.09 5.68
CA LEU A 36 -5.90 -9.20 5.27
C LEU A 36 -6.20 -8.52 3.92
N ILE A 37 -6.80 -9.25 2.97
CA ILE A 37 -7.27 -8.69 1.70
C ILE A 37 -8.41 -7.70 1.93
N ALA A 38 -9.36 -8.00 2.81
CA ALA A 38 -10.46 -7.10 3.14
C ALA A 38 -9.95 -5.77 3.74
N LEU A 39 -8.91 -5.80 4.58
CA LEU A 39 -8.24 -4.58 5.07
C LEU A 39 -7.63 -3.76 3.93
N CYS A 40 -7.01 -4.38 2.93
CA CYS A 40 -6.54 -3.64 1.75
C CYS A 40 -7.68 -2.99 0.97
N HIS A 41 -8.84 -3.67 0.88
CA HIS A 41 -10.02 -3.11 0.23
C HIS A 41 -10.61 -1.93 1.00
N SER A 42 -10.53 -1.90 2.34
CA SER A 42 -11.01 -0.75 3.11
C SER A 42 -10.16 0.49 2.81
N GLU A 43 -8.83 0.38 2.75
CA GLU A 43 -7.97 1.55 2.43
C GLU A 43 -8.27 2.12 1.02
N LEU A 44 -8.55 1.26 0.04
CA LEU A 44 -9.00 1.70 -1.29
C LEU A 44 -10.38 2.38 -1.27
N SER A 45 -11.26 1.96 -0.36
CA SER A 45 -12.57 2.57 -0.18
C SER A 45 -12.45 3.93 0.50
N GLU A 46 -11.55 4.09 1.48
CA GLU A 46 -11.19 5.37 2.10
C GLU A 46 -10.60 6.34 1.07
N ALA A 47 -9.70 5.88 0.19
CA ALA A 47 -9.20 6.70 -0.92
C ALA A 47 -10.32 7.20 -1.87
N LEU A 48 -11.32 6.34 -2.14
CA LEU A 48 -12.50 6.74 -2.92
C LEU A 48 -13.42 7.71 -2.16
N GLU A 49 -13.50 7.61 -0.84
CA GLU A 49 -14.20 8.58 0.01
C GLU A 49 -13.55 9.95 -0.06
N GLU A 50 -12.22 10.02 0.04
CA GLU A 50 -11.48 11.27 -0.10
C GLU A 50 -11.67 11.91 -1.47
N PHE A 51 -11.63 11.11 -2.55
CA PHE A 51 -11.97 11.59 -3.89
C PHE A 51 -13.41 12.12 -3.99
N ARG A 52 -14.39 11.50 -3.32
CA ARG A 52 -15.78 11.99 -3.34
C ARG A 52 -15.94 13.32 -2.59
N LYS A 53 -15.15 13.54 -1.53
CA LYS A 53 -15.19 14.78 -0.73
C LYS A 53 -14.52 15.94 -1.47
N HIS A 54 -13.33 15.71 -2.00
CA HIS A 54 -12.42 16.78 -2.44
C HIS A 54 -12.03 16.70 -3.92
N GLY A 55 -12.49 15.69 -4.65
CA GLY A 55 -12.05 15.44 -6.02
C GLY A 55 -10.55 15.13 -6.09
N LEU A 56 -9.88 15.63 -7.14
CA LEU A 56 -8.43 15.56 -7.27
C LEU A 56 -7.77 16.91 -6.96
N ASP A 57 -8.34 17.69 -6.03
CA ASP A 57 -7.76 18.95 -5.60
C ASP A 57 -6.40 18.70 -4.92
N PRO A 58 -5.29 19.28 -5.43
CA PRO A 58 -3.96 19.11 -4.84
C PRO A 58 -3.86 19.53 -3.37
N GLU A 59 -4.69 20.46 -2.89
CA GLU A 59 -4.68 20.91 -1.49
C GLU A 59 -5.12 19.81 -0.53
N PHE A 60 -5.98 18.89 -0.98
CA PHE A 60 -6.56 17.81 -0.18
C PHE A 60 -5.97 16.43 -0.49
N MET A 61 -4.88 16.36 -1.25
CA MET A 61 -4.19 15.08 -1.49
C MET A 61 -3.61 14.47 -0.22
N MET A 62 -3.17 15.34 0.70
CA MET A 62 -2.70 14.99 2.03
C MET A 62 -2.90 16.20 2.94
N TYR A 63 -3.71 16.06 3.98
CA TYR A 63 -4.01 17.13 4.92
C TYR A 63 -4.21 16.60 6.34
N THR A 64 -4.21 17.52 7.30
CA THR A 64 -4.62 17.28 8.69
C THR A 64 -5.53 18.44 9.09
N TYR A 65 -6.51 18.21 9.97
CA TYR A 65 -7.23 19.34 10.55
C TYR A 65 -6.33 20.14 11.51
N ALA A 66 -6.54 21.45 11.57
CA ALA A 66 -5.63 22.40 12.21
C ALA A 66 -5.45 22.20 13.73
N SER A 67 -6.27 21.37 14.38
CA SER A 67 -6.10 20.97 15.78
C SER A 67 -5.07 19.84 15.91
N ASN A 68 -3.82 20.23 16.13
CA ASN A 68 -2.66 19.42 16.52
C ASN A 68 -2.95 17.96 16.97
N MET A 69 -2.43 16.99 16.20
CA MET A 69 -2.37 15.53 16.42
C MET A 69 -3.49 14.66 15.81
N GLU A 70 -4.24 15.13 14.83
CA GLU A 70 -5.22 14.28 14.12
C GLU A 70 -4.57 13.36 13.06
N LYS A 71 -5.27 12.25 12.73
CA LYS A 71 -4.85 11.30 11.66
C LYS A 71 -4.62 12.12 10.38
N PRO A 72 -3.51 11.92 9.65
CA PRO A 72 -3.42 12.43 8.29
C PRO A 72 -4.55 11.84 7.44
N GLU A 73 -5.13 12.64 6.55
CA GLU A 73 -6.20 12.25 5.62
C GLU A 73 -5.81 12.66 4.18
N GLY A 74 -6.58 12.16 3.23
CA GLY A 74 -6.44 12.47 1.81
C GLY A 74 -6.07 11.25 0.96
N ILE A 75 -6.31 11.33 -0.34
CA ILE A 75 -6.12 10.21 -1.28
C ILE A 75 -4.70 9.63 -1.18
N ALA A 76 -3.67 10.47 -1.06
CA ALA A 76 -2.30 10.00 -0.98
C ALA A 76 -2.01 9.25 0.33
N VAL A 77 -2.68 9.64 1.43
CA VAL A 77 -2.54 8.98 2.73
C VAL A 77 -3.17 7.61 2.70
N GLU A 78 -4.39 7.49 2.19
CA GLU A 78 -5.08 6.19 2.15
C GLU A 78 -4.43 5.20 1.16
N LEU A 79 -3.83 5.70 0.07
CA LEU A 79 -2.97 4.88 -0.80
C LEU A 79 -1.65 4.48 -0.13
N ALA A 80 -1.10 5.30 0.77
CA ALA A 80 0.04 4.92 1.58
C ALA A 80 -0.34 3.86 2.63
N ASP A 81 -1.51 3.99 3.26
CA ASP A 81 -2.06 2.99 4.18
C ASP A 81 -2.26 1.65 3.47
N LEU A 82 -2.73 1.64 2.21
CA LEU A 82 -2.75 0.42 1.39
C LEU A 82 -1.36 -0.23 1.24
N LEU A 83 -0.31 0.55 0.97
CA LEU A 83 1.05 0.01 0.86
C LEU A 83 1.52 -0.55 2.21
N ILE A 84 1.21 0.11 3.31
CA ILE A 84 1.51 -0.37 4.67
C ILE A 84 0.82 -1.72 4.91
N ARG A 85 -0.47 -1.88 4.55
CA ARG A 85 -1.18 -3.16 4.65
C ARG A 85 -0.52 -4.25 3.81
N ILE A 86 -0.16 -3.94 2.57
CA ILE A 86 0.51 -4.88 1.67
C ILE A 86 1.84 -5.33 2.25
N PHE A 87 2.64 -4.41 2.78
CA PHE A 87 3.94 -4.74 3.37
C PHE A 87 3.81 -5.54 4.66
N ASP A 88 2.94 -5.12 5.58
CA ASP A 88 2.64 -5.87 6.82
C ASP A 88 2.24 -7.32 6.49
N MET A 89 1.24 -7.52 5.61
CA MET A 89 0.81 -8.88 5.25
C MET A 89 1.87 -9.66 4.47
N SER A 90 2.69 -8.98 3.64
CA SER A 90 3.72 -9.65 2.85
C SER A 90 4.81 -10.20 3.76
N ARG A 91 5.21 -9.42 4.77
CA ARG A 91 6.16 -9.85 5.79
C ARG A 91 5.60 -11.01 6.62
N GLU A 92 4.39 -10.84 7.14
CA GLU A 92 3.72 -11.83 7.99
C GLU A 92 3.57 -13.19 7.28
N LEU A 93 3.20 -13.18 6.01
CA LEU A 93 2.95 -14.39 5.22
C LEU A 93 4.17 -14.86 4.41
N ASN A 94 5.33 -14.22 4.55
CA ASN A 94 6.54 -14.48 3.76
C ASN A 94 6.30 -14.43 2.23
N ILE A 95 5.47 -13.49 1.77
CA ILE A 95 5.22 -13.27 0.35
C ILE A 95 6.45 -12.56 -0.25
N PRO A 96 7.06 -13.08 -1.34
CA PRO A 96 8.25 -12.48 -1.95
C PRO A 96 7.88 -11.25 -2.82
N ILE A 97 7.25 -10.24 -2.21
CA ILE A 97 6.58 -9.14 -2.92
C ILE A 97 7.52 -8.33 -3.80
N PHE A 98 8.75 -8.07 -3.36
CA PHE A 98 9.72 -7.29 -4.14
C PHE A 98 10.30 -8.08 -5.32
N SER A 99 10.47 -9.39 -5.18
CA SER A 99 10.85 -10.26 -6.31
C SER A 99 9.72 -10.32 -7.34
N ALA A 100 8.47 -10.46 -6.88
CA ALA A 100 7.30 -10.46 -7.74
C ALA A 100 7.12 -9.12 -8.46
N LEU A 101 7.33 -7.99 -7.76
CA LEU A 101 7.29 -6.65 -8.31
C LEU A 101 8.32 -6.50 -9.44
N ASP A 102 9.58 -6.86 -9.17
CA ASP A 102 10.67 -6.77 -10.14
C ASP A 102 10.40 -7.61 -11.41
N TRP A 103 10.06 -8.88 -11.21
CA TRP A 103 9.70 -9.78 -12.32
C TRP A 103 8.51 -9.23 -13.12
N LYS A 104 7.49 -8.70 -12.45
CA LYS A 104 6.30 -8.18 -13.11
C LYS A 104 6.60 -6.91 -13.89
N MET A 105 7.44 -6.03 -13.36
CA MET A 105 7.87 -4.82 -14.06
C MET A 105 8.70 -5.14 -15.29
N ASP A 106 9.64 -6.09 -15.20
CA ASP A 106 10.45 -6.52 -16.34
C ASP A 106 9.59 -7.19 -17.43
N TYR A 107 8.62 -8.03 -17.04
CA TYR A 107 7.64 -8.56 -17.99
C TYR A 107 6.72 -7.48 -18.58
N ASN A 108 6.29 -6.48 -17.81
CA ASN A 108 5.43 -5.43 -18.35
C ASN A 108 6.15 -4.57 -19.41
N LYS A 109 7.48 -4.44 -19.35
CA LYS A 109 8.29 -3.76 -20.40
C LYS A 109 8.26 -4.50 -21.74
N THR A 110 8.00 -5.81 -21.74
CA THR A 110 7.93 -6.60 -22.98
C THR A 110 6.55 -6.54 -23.64
N ARG A 111 5.55 -5.96 -22.97
CA ARG A 111 4.20 -5.83 -23.52
C ARG A 111 4.14 -4.74 -24.58
N GLU A 112 3.37 -5.02 -25.63
CA GLU A 112 3.00 -4.00 -26.61
C GLU A 112 2.19 -2.87 -25.96
N TYR A 113 2.25 -1.68 -26.56
CA TYR A 113 1.51 -0.53 -26.11
C TYR A 113 0.00 -0.83 -26.05
N ARG A 114 -0.60 -0.68 -24.86
CA ARG A 114 -2.01 -1.01 -24.57
C ARG A 114 -2.40 -2.46 -24.91
N HIS A 115 -1.50 -3.42 -24.64
CA HIS A 115 -1.79 -4.84 -24.79
C HIS A 115 -3.08 -5.24 -24.02
N GLY A 116 -4.04 -5.83 -24.75
CA GLY A 116 -5.26 -6.43 -24.19
C GLY A 116 -6.56 -5.64 -24.39
N ASN A 117 -6.57 -4.51 -25.13
CA ASN A 117 -7.78 -3.73 -25.47
C ASN A 117 -8.76 -3.53 -24.30
N LYS A 118 -8.24 -3.40 -23.07
CA LYS A 118 -9.08 -3.11 -21.91
C LYS A 118 -9.55 -1.66 -22.06
N THR A 119 -10.83 -1.49 -22.39
CA THR A 119 -11.55 -0.22 -22.24
C THR A 119 -11.44 0.18 -20.77
N LEU A 120 -10.74 1.29 -20.53
CA LEU A 120 -10.71 1.97 -19.23
C LEU A 120 -12.12 2.40 -18.84
#